data_AF-A0A497XC43-F1
#
_entry.id   AF-A0A497XC43-F1
#
_cell.length_a   1.000
_cell.length_b   1.000
_cell.length_c   1.000
_cell.angle_alpha   90.00
_cell.angle_beta   90.00
_cell.angle_gamma   90.00
#
_symmetry.space_group_name_H-M   'P 1'
#
loop_
_entity.id
_entity.type
_entity.pdbx_description
1 polymer ?
#
loop_
_entity_poly.entity_id
_entity_poly.type
_entity_poly.pdbx_seq_one_letter_code
_entity_poly.pdbx_strand_id
1 'polypeptide(L)'
;MTPVDALAAFDRRILETYAHRTTDALRGVLPLRVALPRIEPFLALNVAKEVQKDTLVIRRAGEALRHGATPDHAIVRQLFHATQEIDRAFLARVSGLPIGIVIRYEEIEPIRMRRIERLLGAAYAILGHWPQHKNWRAALRAAYPRGELEQRLHELLRLYAQETQALSRSLRLPALLVPLREGIARNLYQIMNAAAIRLARELTATVYRPERN
;
A
#
# COMPACT_ATOMS: atom_id res chain seq x y z
N MET A 1 18.23 14.52 -4.08
CA MET A 1 16.99 13.70 -4.05
C MET A 1 15.83 14.63 -4.36
N THR A 2 15.00 14.34 -5.37
CA THR A 2 13.85 15.20 -5.71
C THR A 2 12.72 15.05 -4.68
N PRO A 3 11.76 15.98 -4.57
CA PRO A 3 10.57 15.80 -3.73
C PRO A 3 9.79 14.52 -4.05
N VAL A 4 9.71 14.15 -5.33
CA VAL A 4 9.07 12.91 -5.80
C VAL A 4 9.80 11.69 -5.23
N ASP A 5 11.14 11.65 -5.34
CA ASP A 5 11.94 10.54 -4.80
C ASP A 5 11.86 10.47 -3.27
N ALA A 6 11.85 11.64 -2.61
CA ALA A 6 11.72 11.73 -1.15
C ALA A 6 10.37 11.19 -0.67
N LEU A 7 9.28 11.53 -1.37
CA LEU A 7 7.95 11.04 -1.07
C LEU A 7 7.82 9.54 -1.34
N ALA A 8 8.35 9.05 -2.46
CA ALA A 8 8.37 7.62 -2.76
C ALA A 8 9.20 6.82 -1.74
N ALA A 9 10.33 7.37 -1.27
CA ALA A 9 11.13 6.75 -0.22
C ALA A 9 10.40 6.75 1.14
N PHE A 10 9.63 7.78 1.44
CA PHE A 10 8.80 7.82 2.64
C PHE A 10 7.65 6.81 2.58
N ASP A 11 6.92 6.76 1.48
CA ASP A 11 5.86 5.78 1.22
C ASP A 11 6.37 4.34 1.32
N ARG A 12 7.52 4.05 0.69
CA ARG A 12 8.22 2.77 0.83
C ARG A 12 8.42 2.38 2.29
N ARG A 13 8.93 3.30 3.13
CA ARG A 13 9.18 3.02 4.56
C ARG A 13 7.88 2.74 5.31
N ILE A 14 6.79 3.43 4.97
CA ILE A 14 5.47 3.17 5.54
C ILE A 14 5.04 1.74 5.22
N LEU A 15 5.11 1.35 3.94
CA LEU A 15 4.68 0.04 3.47
C LEU A 15 5.54 -1.10 4.02
N GLU A 16 6.86 -0.92 4.08
CA GLU A 16 7.79 -1.88 4.70
C GLU A 16 7.50 -2.05 6.20
N THR A 17 7.30 -0.93 6.93
CA THR A 17 6.95 -0.96 8.37
C THR A 17 5.60 -1.65 8.60
N TYR A 18 4.63 -1.35 7.75
CA TYR A 18 3.30 -1.94 7.80
C TYR A 18 3.34 -3.44 7.57
N ALA A 19 4.08 -3.88 6.55
CA ALA A 19 4.24 -5.29 6.22
C ALA A 19 4.99 -6.05 7.31
N HIS A 20 6.04 -5.46 7.88
CA HIS A 20 6.80 -6.04 8.99
C HIS A 20 5.89 -6.26 10.21
N ARG A 21 5.18 -5.22 10.67
CA ARG A 21 4.24 -5.33 11.81
C ARG A 21 3.11 -6.32 11.57
N THR A 22 2.63 -6.40 10.34
CA THR A 22 1.62 -7.40 9.95
C THR A 22 2.21 -8.80 10.06
N THR A 23 3.39 -9.03 9.48
CA THR A 23 4.10 -10.32 9.52
C THR A 23 4.40 -10.77 10.95
N ASP A 24 4.88 -9.86 11.79
CA ASP A 24 5.15 -10.13 13.21
C ASP A 24 3.88 -10.54 13.96
N ALA A 25 2.77 -9.83 13.73
CA ALA A 25 1.49 -10.20 14.32
C ALA A 25 0.97 -11.56 13.83
N LEU A 26 1.22 -11.92 12.57
CA LEU A 26 0.86 -13.24 12.02
C LEU A 26 1.65 -14.38 12.67
N ARG A 27 2.87 -14.14 13.18
CA ARG A 27 3.62 -15.14 13.95
C ARG A 27 2.91 -15.57 15.24
N GLY A 28 2.03 -14.72 15.77
CA GLY A 28 1.21 -15.02 16.94
C GLY A 28 -0.02 -15.91 16.66
N VAL A 29 -0.32 -16.22 15.39
CA VAL A 29 -1.57 -16.89 15.00
C VAL A 29 -1.29 -18.26 14.37
N LEU A 30 -1.84 -19.33 14.93
CA LEU A 30 -1.86 -20.66 14.29
C LEU A 30 -2.99 -20.74 13.25
N PRO A 31 -2.81 -21.45 12.11
CA PRO A 31 -1.61 -22.19 11.68
C PRO A 31 -0.55 -21.32 10.97
N LEU A 32 -0.78 -20.01 10.82
CA LEU A 32 0.07 -19.11 10.05
C LEU A 32 1.51 -19.07 10.54
N ARG A 33 1.74 -19.18 11.86
CA ARG A 33 3.07 -19.33 12.47
C ARG A 33 3.93 -20.42 11.81
N VAL A 34 3.33 -21.54 11.42
CA VAL A 34 4.06 -22.69 10.83
C VAL A 34 4.36 -22.46 9.35
N ALA A 35 3.44 -21.82 8.63
CA ALA A 35 3.60 -21.54 7.20
C ALA A 35 4.51 -20.32 6.94
N LEU A 36 4.54 -19.36 7.87
CA LEU A 36 5.14 -18.04 7.65
C LEU A 36 6.59 -18.08 7.16
N PRO A 37 7.52 -18.85 7.78
CA PRO A 37 8.92 -18.86 7.34
C PRO A 37 9.10 -19.29 5.88
N ARG A 38 8.19 -20.12 5.34
CA ARG A 38 8.22 -20.57 3.95
C ARG A 38 7.68 -19.54 2.96
N ILE A 39 6.82 -18.64 3.42
CA ILE A 39 6.18 -17.61 2.58
C ILE A 39 6.79 -16.22 2.76
N GLU A 40 7.65 -15.99 3.75
CA GLU A 40 8.32 -14.70 3.98
C GLU A 40 9.08 -14.16 2.74
N PRO A 41 9.83 -14.97 1.96
CA PRO A 41 10.45 -14.49 0.72
C PRO A 41 9.41 -13.99 -0.30
N PHE A 42 8.28 -14.68 -0.40
CA PHE A 42 7.16 -14.26 -1.26
C PHE A 42 6.54 -12.96 -0.77
N LEU A 43 6.33 -12.80 0.54
CA LEU A 43 5.82 -11.56 1.14
C LEU A 43 6.75 -10.38 0.88
N ALA A 44 8.07 -10.57 0.99
CA ALA A 44 9.06 -9.54 0.68
C ALA A 44 9.01 -9.11 -0.80
N LEU A 45 8.89 -10.07 -1.73
CA LEU A 45 8.69 -9.77 -3.15
C LEU A 45 7.38 -9.04 -3.39
N ASN A 46 6.30 -9.39 -2.69
CA ASN A 46 5.02 -8.71 -2.81
C ASN A 46 5.09 -7.26 -2.29
N VAL A 47 5.79 -7.01 -1.18
CA VAL A 47 6.03 -5.65 -0.69
C VAL A 47 6.82 -4.84 -1.70
N ALA A 48 7.90 -5.38 -2.27
CA ALA A 48 8.70 -4.70 -3.30
C ALA A 48 7.84 -4.35 -4.53
N LYS A 49 6.96 -5.26 -4.94
CA LYS A 49 5.97 -5.04 -6.02
C LYS A 49 5.00 -3.89 -5.69
N GLU A 50 4.47 -3.86 -4.48
CA GLU A 50 3.56 -2.78 -4.05
C GLU A 50 4.29 -1.42 -3.94
N VAL A 51 5.54 -1.39 -3.47
CA VAL A 51 6.40 -0.19 -3.51
C VAL A 51 6.59 0.33 -4.94
N GLN A 52 6.79 -0.57 -5.91
CA GLN A 52 6.94 -0.19 -7.32
C GLN A 52 5.66 0.46 -7.87
N LYS A 53 4.48 -0.07 -7.50
CA LYS A 53 3.18 0.51 -7.88
C LYS A 53 2.98 1.90 -7.27
N ASP A 54 3.22 2.05 -5.97
CA ASP A 54 3.01 3.31 -5.28
C ASP A 54 4.00 4.38 -5.78
N THR A 55 5.25 3.99 -6.08
CA THR A 55 6.24 4.85 -6.73
C THR A 55 5.77 5.34 -8.11
N LEU A 56 5.16 4.47 -8.91
CA LEU A 56 4.60 4.85 -10.22
C LEU A 56 3.49 5.91 -10.06
N VAL A 57 2.59 5.73 -9.10
CA VAL A 57 1.50 6.68 -8.81
C VAL A 57 2.06 8.03 -8.36
N ILE A 58 3.04 8.04 -7.44
CA ILE A 58 3.68 9.26 -6.93
C ILE A 58 4.42 10.00 -8.05
N ARG A 59 5.12 9.30 -8.93
CA ARG A 59 5.79 9.90 -10.10
C ARG A 59 4.78 10.57 -11.04
N ARG A 60 3.65 9.91 -11.30
CA ARG A 60 2.58 10.47 -12.13
C ARG A 60 1.96 11.72 -11.50
N ALA A 61 1.83 11.78 -10.16
CA ALA A 61 1.42 12.99 -9.47
C ALA A 61 2.39 14.16 -9.70
N GLY A 62 3.70 13.88 -9.59
CA GLY A 62 4.75 14.86 -9.85
C GLY A 62 4.80 15.31 -11.31
N GLU A 63 4.56 14.41 -12.26
CA GLU A 63 4.40 14.76 -13.68
C GLU A 63 3.22 15.70 -13.89
N ALA A 64 2.05 15.39 -13.32
CA ALA A 64 0.85 16.21 -13.45
C ALA A 64 1.09 17.64 -12.94
N LEU A 65 1.73 17.79 -11.76
CA LEU A 65 2.11 19.10 -11.22
C LEU A 65 3.04 19.89 -12.14
N ARG A 66 4.07 19.25 -12.71
CA ARG A 66 5.01 19.93 -13.62
C ARG A 66 4.34 20.47 -14.87
N HIS A 67 3.27 19.82 -15.32
CA HIS A 67 2.49 20.25 -16.49
C HIS A 67 1.28 21.13 -16.13
N GLY A 68 1.10 21.50 -14.86
CA GLY A 68 -0.05 22.29 -14.40
C GLY A 68 -1.39 21.57 -14.57
N ALA A 69 -1.39 20.24 -14.60
CA ALA A 69 -2.59 19.42 -14.79
C ALA A 69 -3.05 18.80 -13.47
N THR A 70 -4.36 18.80 -13.25
CA THR A 70 -4.97 18.07 -12.13
C THR A 70 -5.17 16.60 -12.53
N PRO A 71 -4.78 15.62 -11.69
CA PRO A 71 -5.03 14.23 -11.97
C PRO A 71 -6.54 13.94 -12.05
N ASP A 72 -6.95 13.24 -13.10
CA ASP A 72 -8.35 12.90 -13.36
C ASP A 72 -8.59 11.38 -13.36
N HIS A 73 -9.84 10.98 -13.59
CA HIS A 73 -10.21 9.57 -13.63
C HIS A 73 -9.54 8.80 -14.79
N ALA A 74 -9.21 9.48 -15.90
CA ALA A 74 -8.51 8.85 -17.02
C ALA A 74 -7.08 8.44 -16.61
N ILE A 75 -6.37 9.31 -15.87
CA ILE A 75 -5.05 9.00 -15.32
C ILE A 75 -5.13 7.83 -14.32
N VAL A 76 -6.16 7.79 -13.47
CA VAL A 76 -6.37 6.66 -12.53
C VAL A 76 -6.54 5.35 -13.29
N ARG A 77 -7.33 5.31 -14.37
CA ARG A 77 -7.48 4.12 -15.22
C ARG A 77 -6.18 3.70 -15.90
N GLN A 78 -5.41 4.65 -16.43
CA GLN A 78 -4.10 4.35 -17.03
C GLN A 78 -3.13 3.75 -15.99
N LEU A 79 -3.10 4.32 -14.78
CA LEU A 79 -2.29 3.80 -13.68
C LEU A 79 -2.74 2.41 -13.27
N PHE A 80 -4.04 2.15 -13.19
CA PHE A 80 -4.57 0.82 -12.91
C PHE A 80 -4.04 -0.21 -13.91
N HIS A 81 -4.15 0.05 -15.22
CA HIS A 81 -3.60 -0.85 -16.25
C HIS A 81 -2.09 -1.02 -16.12
N ALA A 82 -1.33 0.06 -15.87
CA ALA A 82 0.11 -0.03 -15.66
C ALA A 82 0.48 -0.88 -14.42
N THR A 83 -0.34 -0.86 -13.36
CA THR A 83 -0.13 -1.75 -12.20
C THR A 83 -0.36 -3.22 -12.52
N GLN A 84 -1.17 -3.55 -13.53
CA GLN A 84 -1.38 -4.94 -13.98
C GLN A 84 -0.11 -5.50 -14.64
N GLU A 85 0.67 -4.69 -15.35
CA GLU A 85 1.97 -5.11 -15.90
C GLU A 85 2.95 -5.46 -14.79
N ILE A 86 2.98 -4.67 -13.71
CA ILE A 86 3.80 -4.94 -12.52
C ILE A 86 3.37 -6.26 -11.86
N ASP A 87 2.05 -6.50 -11.76
CA ASP A 87 1.53 -7.77 -11.25
C ASP A 87 1.94 -8.95 -12.13
N ARG A 88 1.89 -8.84 -13.47
CA ARG A 88 2.32 -9.91 -14.38
C ARG A 88 3.81 -10.21 -14.27
N ALA A 89 4.65 -9.18 -14.20
CA ALA A 89 6.09 -9.34 -13.98
C ALA A 89 6.39 -10.03 -12.64
N PHE A 90 5.64 -9.68 -11.59
CA PHE A 90 5.73 -10.36 -10.31
C PHE A 90 5.32 -11.83 -10.40
N LEU A 91 4.18 -12.13 -11.03
CA LEU A 91 3.70 -13.51 -11.21
C LEU A 91 4.71 -14.37 -11.97
N ALA A 92 5.34 -13.83 -13.02
CA ALA A 92 6.39 -14.52 -13.76
C ALA A 92 7.58 -14.89 -12.85
N ARG A 93 7.96 -14.01 -11.91
CA ARG A 93 9.06 -14.22 -10.96
C ARG A 93 8.75 -15.23 -9.86
N VAL A 94 7.48 -15.40 -9.50
CA VAL A 94 7.04 -16.34 -8.45
C VAL A 94 6.45 -17.64 -9.00
N SER A 95 6.48 -17.83 -10.32
CA SER A 95 5.90 -18.98 -11.03
C SER A 95 6.51 -20.34 -10.61
N GLY A 96 7.74 -20.36 -10.10
CA GLY A 96 8.40 -21.55 -9.56
C GLY A 96 7.97 -21.94 -8.14
N LEU A 97 7.12 -21.15 -7.47
CA LEU A 97 6.60 -21.47 -6.14
C LEU A 97 5.41 -22.43 -6.22
N PRO A 98 5.21 -23.32 -5.23
CA PRO A 98 4.11 -24.29 -5.21
C PRO A 98 2.73 -23.67 -4.91
N ILE A 99 2.52 -22.39 -5.22
CA ILE A 99 1.30 -21.62 -4.92
C ILE A 99 0.74 -21.10 -6.25
N GLY A 100 -0.41 -21.62 -6.65
CA GLY A 100 -1.16 -21.11 -7.80
C GLY A 100 -1.86 -19.80 -7.47
N ILE A 101 -1.35 -18.68 -7.98
CA ILE A 101 -1.96 -17.35 -7.83
C ILE A 101 -2.64 -16.98 -9.14
N VAL A 102 -3.98 -16.85 -9.10
CA VAL A 102 -4.75 -16.29 -10.20
C VAL A 102 -5.33 -14.98 -9.73
N ILE A 103 -4.91 -13.85 -10.30
CA ILE A 103 -5.45 -12.55 -9.93
C ILE A 103 -6.77 -12.32 -10.68
N ARG A 104 -7.88 -12.28 -9.95
CA ARG A 104 -9.20 -11.89 -10.47
C ARG A 104 -9.32 -10.37 -10.42
N TYR A 105 -8.95 -9.70 -11.51
CA TYR A 105 -8.87 -8.24 -11.56
C TYR A 105 -10.24 -7.58 -11.35
N GLU A 106 -11.30 -8.23 -11.82
CA GLU A 106 -12.69 -7.80 -11.64
C GLU A 106 -13.09 -7.66 -10.17
N GLU A 107 -12.54 -8.49 -9.27
CA GLU A 107 -12.85 -8.45 -7.83
C GLU A 107 -12.09 -7.36 -7.08
N ILE A 108 -10.94 -6.94 -7.61
CA ILE A 108 -10.03 -6.00 -6.92
C ILE A 108 -10.05 -4.62 -7.56
N GLU A 109 -10.53 -4.50 -8.81
CA GLU A 109 -10.55 -3.26 -9.56
C GLU A 109 -11.19 -2.10 -8.79
N PRO A 110 -12.40 -2.22 -8.19
CA PRO A 110 -13.01 -1.10 -7.48
C PRO A 110 -12.15 -0.60 -6.30
N ILE A 111 -11.52 -1.53 -5.57
CA ILE A 111 -10.69 -1.22 -4.40
C ILE A 111 -9.37 -0.60 -4.86
N ARG A 112 -8.75 -1.17 -5.90
CA ARG A 112 -7.46 -0.71 -6.42
C ARG A 112 -7.57 0.64 -7.09
N MET A 113 -8.59 0.86 -7.91
CA MET A 113 -8.88 2.17 -8.51
C MET A 113 -9.01 3.25 -7.43
N ARG A 114 -9.75 2.95 -6.36
CA ARG A 114 -9.92 3.87 -5.22
C ARG A 114 -8.61 4.12 -4.47
N ARG A 115 -7.77 3.09 -4.28
CA ARG A 115 -6.45 3.25 -3.66
C ARG A 115 -5.53 4.11 -4.51
N ILE A 116 -5.48 3.88 -5.82
CA ILE A 116 -4.71 4.67 -6.79
C ILE A 116 -5.18 6.13 -6.74
N GLU A 117 -6.49 6.37 -6.82
CA GLU A 117 -7.06 7.72 -6.76
C GLU A 117 -6.67 8.44 -5.47
N ARG A 118 -6.81 7.77 -4.32
CA ARG A 118 -6.46 8.34 -3.01
C ARG A 118 -4.96 8.64 -2.90
N LEU A 119 -4.11 7.73 -3.35
CA LEU A 119 -2.65 7.92 -3.31
C LEU A 119 -2.21 9.02 -4.27
N LEU A 120 -2.77 9.05 -5.49
CA LEU A 120 -2.49 10.05 -6.51
C LEU A 120 -2.87 11.45 -6.03
N GLY A 121 -4.08 11.60 -5.48
CA GLY A 121 -4.55 12.86 -4.91
C GLY A 121 -3.70 13.32 -3.72
N ALA A 122 -3.34 12.39 -2.83
CA ALA A 122 -2.46 12.69 -1.69
C ALA A 122 -1.06 13.13 -2.15
N ALA A 123 -0.46 12.39 -3.07
CA ALA A 123 0.85 12.72 -3.62
C ALA A 123 0.82 14.08 -4.34
N TYR A 124 -0.22 14.36 -5.13
CA TYR A 124 -0.41 15.64 -5.80
C TYR A 124 -0.50 16.80 -4.80
N ALA A 125 -1.33 16.67 -3.77
CA ALA A 125 -1.47 17.70 -2.74
C ALA A 125 -0.16 17.93 -1.97
N ILE A 126 0.52 16.86 -1.55
CA ILE A 126 1.79 16.93 -0.80
C ILE A 126 2.89 17.56 -1.64
N LEU A 127 3.05 17.13 -2.89
CA LEU A 127 4.06 17.66 -3.79
C LEU A 127 3.78 19.11 -4.18
N GLY A 128 2.50 19.49 -4.37
CA GLY A 128 2.10 20.87 -4.66
C GLY A 128 2.37 21.84 -3.50
N HIS A 129 2.32 21.34 -2.26
CA HIS A 129 2.68 22.11 -1.07
C HIS A 129 4.14 21.93 -0.66
N TRP A 130 4.95 21.18 -1.41
CA TRP A 130 6.34 20.90 -1.03
C TRP A 130 7.21 22.14 -1.27
N PRO A 131 7.58 22.89 -0.22
CA PRO A 131 8.26 24.17 -0.41
C PRO A 131 9.70 23.91 -0.85
N GLN A 132 10.28 24.84 -1.63
CA GLN A 132 11.71 24.81 -1.91
C GLN A 132 12.48 24.80 -0.57
N HIS A 133 13.43 23.88 -0.44
CA HIS A 133 14.31 23.71 0.73
C HIS A 133 13.66 23.28 2.07
N LYS A 134 12.41 22.79 2.09
CA LYS A 134 11.81 22.22 3.32
C LYS A 134 11.71 20.70 3.29
N ASN A 135 11.70 20.12 4.49
CA ASN A 135 11.61 18.68 4.69
C ASN A 135 10.18 18.13 4.45
N TRP A 136 10.05 16.82 4.29
CA TRP A 136 8.79 16.12 4.02
C TRP A 136 7.71 16.33 5.09
N ARG A 137 8.08 16.60 6.35
CA ARG A 137 7.10 16.88 7.42
C ARG A 137 6.40 18.21 7.18
N ALA A 138 7.13 19.23 6.74
CA ALA A 138 6.55 20.53 6.42
C ALA A 138 5.54 20.43 5.26
N ALA A 139 5.88 19.66 4.21
CA ALA A 139 4.99 19.41 3.09
C ALA A 139 3.69 18.70 3.52
N LEU A 140 3.78 17.67 4.36
CA LEU A 140 2.62 16.96 4.90
C LEU A 140 1.73 17.86 5.78
N ARG A 141 2.33 18.68 6.66
CA ARG A 141 1.59 19.63 7.51
C ARG A 141 0.87 20.71 6.69
N ALA A 142 1.49 21.14 5.59
CA ALA A 142 0.88 22.12 4.69
C ALA A 142 -0.26 21.51 3.87
N ALA A 143 -0.15 20.24 3.47
CA ALA A 143 -1.16 19.57 2.65
C ALA A 143 -2.39 19.12 3.45
N TYR A 144 -2.23 18.73 4.72
CA TYR A 144 -3.31 18.13 5.51
C TYR A 144 -3.23 18.53 6.97
N PRO A 145 -4.34 18.99 7.60
CA PRO A 145 -4.47 19.05 9.06
C PRO A 145 -4.21 17.70 9.73
N ARG A 146 -3.90 17.72 11.03
CA ARG A 146 -3.51 16.51 11.78
C ARG A 146 -4.51 15.37 11.68
N GLY A 147 -5.80 15.65 11.93
CA GLY A 147 -6.86 14.64 11.87
C GLY A 147 -7.07 14.07 10.47
N GLU A 148 -7.02 14.94 9.45
CA GLU A 148 -7.15 14.52 8.06
C GLU A 148 -5.96 13.65 7.61
N LEU A 149 -4.73 13.98 8.01
CA LEU A 149 -3.56 13.17 7.69
C LEU A 149 -3.67 11.75 8.27
N GLU A 150 -4.07 11.62 9.54
CA GLU A 150 -4.29 10.31 10.16
C GLU A 150 -5.35 9.51 9.41
N GLN A 151 -6.48 10.15 9.08
CA GLN A 151 -7.56 9.50 8.35
C GLN A 151 -7.13 9.05 6.95
N ARG A 152 -6.35 9.86 6.23
CA ARG A 152 -5.85 9.53 4.88
C ARG A 152 -4.86 8.37 4.92
N LEU A 153 -3.91 8.38 5.85
CA LEU A 153 -2.96 7.29 6.04
C LEU A 153 -3.69 5.98 6.39
N HIS A 154 -4.67 6.06 7.30
CA HIS A 154 -5.48 4.89 7.65
C HIS A 154 -6.31 4.40 6.46
N GLU A 155 -6.97 5.29 5.70
CA GLU A 155 -7.77 4.92 4.54
C GLU A 155 -6.93 4.17 3.49
N LEU A 156 -5.72 4.66 3.17
CA LEU A 156 -4.81 4.01 2.22
C LEU A 156 -4.39 2.60 2.66
N LEU A 157 -3.93 2.46 3.91
CA LEU A 157 -3.51 1.17 4.45
C LEU A 157 -4.68 0.19 4.60
N ARG A 158 -5.88 0.70 4.94
CA ARG A 158 -7.11 -0.10 5.01
C ARG A 158 -7.53 -0.58 3.62
N LEU A 159 -7.44 0.26 2.59
CA LEU A 159 -7.71 -0.15 1.20
C LEU A 159 -6.76 -1.27 0.76
N TYR A 160 -5.47 -1.18 1.11
CA TYR A 160 -4.52 -2.27 0.86
C TYR A 160 -4.87 -3.56 1.61
N ALA A 161 -5.35 -3.47 2.85
CA ALA A 161 -5.85 -4.63 3.60
C ALA A 161 -7.09 -5.26 2.93
N GLN A 162 -8.03 -4.44 2.45
CA GLN A 162 -9.23 -4.91 1.73
C GLN A 162 -8.84 -5.60 0.42
N GLU A 163 -7.89 -5.03 -0.32
CA GLU A 163 -7.36 -5.60 -1.56
C GLU A 163 -6.69 -6.96 -1.30
N THR A 164 -5.85 -7.05 -0.25
CA THR A 164 -5.19 -8.30 0.16
C THR A 164 -6.22 -9.36 0.56
N GLN A 165 -7.29 -8.96 1.26
CA GLN A 165 -8.40 -9.85 1.59
C GLN A 165 -9.13 -10.35 0.33
N ALA A 166 -9.41 -9.48 -0.64
CA ALA A 166 -10.02 -9.89 -1.90
C ALA A 166 -9.12 -10.87 -2.66
N LEU A 167 -7.81 -10.58 -2.77
CA LEU A 167 -6.82 -11.45 -3.41
C LEU A 167 -6.67 -12.81 -2.72
N SER A 168 -6.87 -12.89 -1.40
CA SER A 168 -6.83 -14.18 -0.69
C SER A 168 -7.89 -15.16 -1.17
N ARG A 169 -9.03 -14.67 -1.71
CA ARG A 169 -10.08 -15.49 -2.32
C ARG A 169 -9.68 -16.02 -3.70
N SER A 170 -8.67 -15.42 -4.32
CA SER A 170 -8.15 -15.78 -5.63
C SER A 170 -7.03 -16.85 -5.55
N LEU A 171 -6.59 -17.19 -4.34
CA LEU A 171 -5.74 -18.36 -4.09
C LEU A 171 -6.53 -19.65 -4.36
N ARG A 172 -5.99 -20.50 -5.25
CA ARG A 172 -6.55 -21.83 -5.51
C ARG A 172 -6.18 -22.76 -4.36
N LEU A 173 -7.19 -23.16 -3.58
CA LEU A 173 -7.08 -24.20 -2.56
C LEU A 173 -8.09 -25.31 -2.86
N PRO A 174 -7.81 -26.57 -2.46
CA PRO A 174 -8.80 -27.64 -2.50
C PRO A 174 -10.12 -27.23 -1.83
N ALA A 175 -11.26 -27.64 -2.39
CA ALA A 175 -12.60 -27.18 -1.95
C ALA A 175 -12.87 -27.40 -0.45
N LEU A 176 -12.31 -28.47 0.14
CA LEU A 176 -12.43 -28.79 1.56
C LEU A 176 -11.78 -27.74 2.49
N LEU A 177 -10.83 -26.96 1.98
CA LEU A 177 -10.09 -25.93 2.73
C LEU A 177 -10.67 -24.52 2.56
N VAL A 178 -11.80 -24.35 1.86
CA VAL A 178 -12.42 -23.05 1.61
C VAL A 178 -12.86 -22.33 2.90
N PRO A 179 -13.53 -22.98 3.89
CA PRO A 179 -13.90 -22.32 5.14
C PRO A 179 -12.67 -21.84 5.94
N LEU A 180 -11.59 -22.63 5.91
CA LEU A 180 -10.32 -22.29 6.54
C LEU A 180 -9.69 -21.05 5.88
N ARG A 181 -9.72 -20.98 4.54
CA ARG A 181 -9.25 -19.81 3.77
C ARG A 181 -9.96 -18.54 4.19
N GLU A 182 -11.28 -18.57 4.35
CA GLU A 182 -12.03 -17.38 4.74
C GLU A 182 -11.74 -16.93 6.17
N GLY A 183 -11.57 -17.88 7.10
CA GLY A 183 -11.14 -17.58 8.46
C GLY A 183 -9.77 -16.91 8.48
N ILE A 184 -8.81 -17.45 7.72
CA ILE A 184 -7.47 -16.87 7.55
C ILE A 184 -7.56 -15.48 6.93
N ALA A 185 -8.35 -15.29 5.88
CA ALA A 185 -8.52 -14.01 5.19
C ALA A 185 -9.11 -12.93 6.10
N ARG A 186 -10.15 -13.27 6.90
CA ARG A 186 -10.73 -12.36 7.88
C ARG A 186 -9.73 -11.99 8.97
N ASN A 187 -9.02 -12.98 9.52
CA ASN A 187 -8.01 -12.74 10.55
C ASN A 187 -6.86 -11.86 10.02
N LEU A 188 -6.38 -12.14 8.80
CA LEU A 188 -5.38 -11.33 8.12
C LEU A 188 -5.86 -9.87 7.96
N TYR A 189 -7.08 -9.67 7.47
CA TYR A 189 -7.67 -8.33 7.35
C TYR A 189 -7.72 -7.60 8.70
N GLN A 190 -8.14 -8.26 9.78
CA GLN A 190 -8.21 -7.62 11.10
C GLN A 190 -6.81 -7.24 11.63
N ILE A 191 -5.82 -8.12 11.47
CA ILE A 191 -4.43 -7.84 11.84
C ILE A 191 -3.89 -6.64 11.04
N MET A 192 -4.10 -6.67 9.73
CA MET A 192 -3.72 -5.60 8.81
C MET A 192 -4.40 -4.28 9.18
N ASN A 193 -5.69 -4.27 9.47
CA ASN A 193 -6.41 -3.05 9.84
C ASN A 193 -5.95 -2.50 11.21
N ALA A 194 -5.70 -3.38 12.19
CA ALA A 194 -5.16 -2.96 13.48
C ALA A 194 -3.75 -2.36 13.36
N ALA A 195 -2.89 -2.95 12.52
CA ALA A 195 -1.57 -2.39 12.20
C ALA A 195 -1.71 -1.02 11.49
N ALA A 196 -2.72 -0.86 10.62
CA ALA A 196 -2.95 0.37 9.87
C ALA A 196 -3.34 1.53 10.79
N ILE A 197 -4.27 1.29 11.72
CA ILE A 197 -4.70 2.28 12.72
C ILE A 197 -3.52 2.76 13.56
N ARG A 198 -2.73 1.82 14.11
CA ARG A 198 -1.56 2.16 14.95
C ARG A 198 -0.52 2.95 14.16
N LEU A 199 -0.17 2.47 12.97
CA LEU A 199 0.85 3.12 12.15
C LEU A 199 0.42 4.52 11.68
N ALA A 200 -0.84 4.70 11.28
CA ALA A 200 -1.36 6.02 10.91
C ALA A 200 -1.24 7.03 12.06
N ARG A 201 -1.63 6.64 13.28
CA ARG A 201 -1.48 7.48 14.48
C ARG A 201 -0.04 7.86 14.78
N GLU A 202 0.87 6.88 14.73
CA GLU A 202 2.29 7.10 15.02
C GLU A 202 2.96 7.99 13.98
N LEU A 203 2.66 7.79 12.70
CA LEU A 203 3.18 8.62 11.60
C LEU A 203 2.66 10.04 11.72
N THR A 204 1.36 10.23 11.95
CA THR A 204 0.78 11.55 12.18
C THR A 204 1.41 12.22 13.41
N ALA A 205 1.59 11.51 14.52
CA ALA A 205 2.27 12.05 15.69
C ALA A 205 3.72 12.44 15.37
N THR A 206 4.43 11.66 14.55
CA THR A 206 5.80 11.96 14.10
C THR A 206 5.86 13.18 13.19
N VAL A 207 4.89 13.33 12.29
CA VAL A 207 4.77 14.48 11.40
C VAL A 207 4.51 15.73 12.21
N TYR A 208 3.67 15.67 13.25
CA TYR A 208 3.24 16.83 14.04
C TYR A 208 4.02 17.06 15.33
N ARG A 209 5.06 16.27 15.61
CA ARG A 209 5.93 16.48 16.76
C ARG A 209 6.68 17.81 16.61
N PRO A 210 6.75 18.66 17.66
CA PRO A 210 7.61 19.84 17.66
C PRO A 210 9.06 19.42 17.41
N GLU A 211 9.78 20.16 16.57
CA GLU A 211 11.23 19.97 16.48
C GLU A 211 11.82 20.36 17.83
N ARG A 212 12.59 19.46 18.47
CA ARG A 212 13.33 19.81 19.68
C ARG A 212 14.46 20.74 19.24
N ASN A 213 14.39 21.99 19.68
CA ASN A 213 15.51 22.94 19.62
C ASN A 213 16.70 22.39 20.42
#